data_AF-A0AAQ5X8V7-F1
#
_entry.id   AF-A0AAQ5X8V7-F1
#
_cell.length_a   1.000
_cell.length_b   1.000
_cell.length_c   1.000
_cell.angle_alpha   90.00
_cell.angle_beta   90.00
_cell.angle_gamma   90.00
#
_symmetry.space_group_name_H-M   'P 1'
#
loop_
_entity.id
_entity.type
_entity.pdbx_description
1 polymer ?
#
loop_
_entity_poly.entity_id
_entity_poly.type
_entity_poly.pdbx_seq_one_letter_code
_entity_poly.pdbx_strand_id
1 'polypeptide(L)'
;MATDIVAQLADSLAKTGVEDGELSYKGQGRKLNDEIVKEIQDFEGLHALRLEGNTVGVEAAQAIAKALETKSEFKRCYWSDMFTGRLRSEIPPALNALGDAVMLAGARLTVIDLSDNAFGPDGVRGIEKLLKSTACYTLEELRLNNCGMGIGGGKILAASLMQCHKKSSSDGAPLSLKVFIAGRNRLENDGATALAQAFQLMGSLEEVHMPQNGINHAGVTALATAMQHNAGLKILNLNDNTFTEKGAIAMAQALKHLHNIQVINFGDCLVRPAGAKAIAETVSEGLPILKELNLSYGEITEEAALAVAQAVKNKNQLEKLDLNGNCLGEDGCKALKDIMEGMNMAQLLGSLSDDEGEPEDDDDDDEEDDEEEEEDDDEDEEDVDEEEIEEEEEEEEEEEESSGNKFHCISLSFPSQLSTPVSAARPPDVSSFLSFPSPDKLLKLGAKRALLMEQQVNKGMIPSIHDHQLNAVLRKAFTTPSFQGYSFVSSLLVLLGLIKSEDKVKPVLVVPGHLHALEHVVRQDYFPKESVAVLEAFMSR
;
A
#
# COMPACT_ATOMS: atom_id res chain seq x y z
N MET A 1 57.85 -0.71 -2.52
CA MET A 1 58.10 -0.66 -3.99
C MET A 1 57.35 -1.79 -4.71
N ALA A 2 57.76 -3.07 -4.63
CA ALA A 2 57.01 -4.15 -5.31
C ALA A 2 55.68 -4.53 -4.61
N THR A 3 55.63 -4.43 -3.28
CA THR A 3 54.43 -4.71 -2.47
C THR A 3 53.35 -3.63 -2.56
N ASP A 4 53.74 -2.36 -2.71
CA ASP A 4 52.79 -1.25 -2.87
C ASP A 4 52.09 -1.28 -4.23
N ILE A 5 52.81 -1.72 -5.28
CA ILE A 5 52.25 -1.88 -6.63
C ILE A 5 51.24 -3.03 -6.65
N VAL A 6 51.49 -4.12 -5.91
CA VAL A 6 50.56 -5.25 -5.83
C VAL A 6 49.31 -4.90 -5.02
N ALA A 7 49.44 -4.12 -3.95
CA ALA A 7 48.28 -3.60 -3.19
C ALA A 7 47.47 -2.59 -4.02
N GLN A 8 48.14 -1.68 -4.75
CA GLN A 8 47.49 -0.76 -5.68
C GLN A 8 46.85 -1.49 -6.86
N LEU A 9 47.47 -2.55 -7.38
CA LEU A 9 46.85 -3.38 -8.42
C LEU A 9 45.66 -4.16 -7.87
N ALA A 10 45.72 -4.68 -6.64
CA ALA A 10 44.61 -5.40 -6.02
C ALA A 10 43.44 -4.46 -5.71
N ASP A 11 43.70 -3.24 -5.22
CA ASP A 11 42.69 -2.20 -5.07
C ASP A 11 42.15 -1.73 -6.44
N SER A 12 43.01 -1.61 -7.45
CA SER A 12 42.58 -1.24 -8.80
C SER A 12 41.79 -2.37 -9.47
N LEU A 13 42.13 -3.63 -9.21
CA LEU A 13 41.44 -4.82 -9.71
C LEU A 13 40.13 -5.10 -8.95
N ALA A 14 40.06 -4.74 -7.67
CA ALA A 14 38.82 -4.75 -6.89
C ALA A 14 37.88 -3.60 -7.31
N LYS A 15 38.44 -2.47 -7.78
CA LYS A 15 37.70 -1.37 -8.41
C LYS A 15 37.29 -1.67 -9.86
N THR A 16 38.02 -2.54 -10.57
CA THR A 16 37.71 -2.99 -11.93
C THR A 16 37.25 -4.44 -11.96
N GLY A 17 36.42 -4.82 -10.98
CA GLY A 17 35.43 -5.83 -11.30
C GLY A 17 34.40 -5.18 -12.22
N VAL A 18 33.83 -5.98 -13.12
CA VAL A 18 32.58 -5.72 -13.83
C VAL A 18 32.74 -5.26 -15.28
N GLU A 19 31.85 -5.85 -16.08
CA GLU A 19 31.46 -5.59 -17.47
C GLU A 19 31.77 -4.18 -18.02
N ASP A 20 32.05 -4.10 -19.32
CA ASP A 20 32.38 -2.87 -20.06
C ASP A 20 31.59 -1.64 -19.57
N GLY A 21 32.28 -0.68 -18.95
CA GLY A 21 31.75 0.62 -18.55
C GLY A 21 31.13 0.72 -17.14
N GLU A 22 31.37 -0.23 -16.22
CA GLU A 22 30.97 -0.08 -14.82
C GLU A 22 32.04 0.63 -13.98
N LEU A 23 31.61 1.58 -13.14
CA LEU A 23 32.42 2.20 -12.09
C LEU A 23 31.83 1.86 -10.72
N SER A 24 32.62 1.21 -9.86
CA SER A 24 32.14 0.64 -8.60
C SER A 24 32.87 1.16 -7.36
N TYR A 25 32.07 1.59 -6.38
CA TYR A 25 32.49 1.98 -5.03
C TYR A 25 31.86 1.10 -3.95
N LYS A 26 31.36 -0.09 -4.32
CA LYS A 26 30.61 -0.97 -3.40
C LYS A 26 31.37 -1.28 -2.11
N GLY A 27 30.69 -1.13 -0.97
CA GLY A 27 31.14 -1.58 0.34
C GLY A 27 32.35 -0.82 0.89
N GLN A 28 32.70 0.34 0.33
CA GLN A 28 33.87 1.10 0.78
C GLN A 28 33.61 1.93 2.04
N GLY A 29 32.34 2.10 2.46
CA GLY A 29 31.98 2.83 3.68
C GLY A 29 32.40 4.30 3.67
N ARG A 30 32.55 4.89 2.48
CA ARG A 30 33.11 6.24 2.32
C ARG A 30 32.02 7.30 2.45
N LYS A 31 32.37 8.42 3.10
CA LYS A 31 31.72 9.71 2.83
C LYS A 31 32.29 10.21 1.52
N LEU A 32 31.45 10.35 0.50
CA LEU A 32 31.92 10.72 -0.83
C LEU A 32 32.61 12.09 -0.82
N ASN A 33 33.73 12.17 -1.55
CA ASN A 33 34.62 13.32 -1.65
C ASN A 33 34.85 13.73 -3.11
N ASP A 34 35.53 14.86 -3.31
CA ASP A 34 35.80 15.43 -4.64
C ASP A 34 36.57 14.47 -5.57
N GLU A 35 37.33 13.52 -5.03
CA GLU A 35 38.07 12.52 -5.80
C GLU A 35 37.13 11.58 -6.56
N ILE A 36 36.08 11.07 -5.90
CA ILE A 36 35.10 10.18 -6.55
C ILE A 36 34.34 10.90 -7.65
N VAL A 37 33.96 12.16 -7.41
CA VAL A 37 33.26 12.99 -8.41
C VAL A 37 34.14 13.17 -9.64
N LYS A 38 35.43 13.42 -9.45
CA LYS A 38 36.40 13.54 -10.54
C LYS A 38 36.57 12.22 -11.29
N GLU A 39 36.66 11.10 -10.58
CA GLU A 39 36.72 9.76 -11.21
C GLU A 39 35.49 9.51 -12.09
N ILE A 40 34.28 9.84 -11.62
CA ILE A 40 33.04 9.72 -12.43
C ILE A 40 33.10 10.64 -13.65
N GLN A 41 33.56 11.87 -13.47
CA GLN A 41 33.66 12.86 -14.56
C GLN A 41 34.64 12.41 -15.65
N ASP A 42 35.80 11.89 -15.26
CA ASP A 42 36.87 11.48 -16.17
C ASP A 42 36.60 10.09 -16.81
N PHE A 43 35.64 9.31 -16.30
CA PHE A 43 35.33 7.98 -16.82
C PHE A 43 34.57 8.02 -18.17
N GLU A 44 35.20 7.60 -19.25
CA GLU A 44 34.58 7.48 -20.57
C GLU A 44 33.74 6.19 -20.69
N GLY A 45 32.60 6.24 -21.38
CA GLY A 45 31.75 5.07 -21.59
C GLY A 45 31.08 4.54 -20.31
N LEU A 46 30.71 5.44 -19.39
CA LEU A 46 30.05 5.06 -18.13
C LEU A 46 28.65 4.48 -18.39
N HIS A 47 28.50 3.18 -18.23
CA HIS A 47 27.23 2.45 -18.34
C HIS A 47 26.59 2.18 -16.98
N ALA A 48 27.38 1.99 -15.92
CA ALA A 48 26.89 1.62 -14.60
C ALA A 48 27.66 2.33 -13.48
N LEU A 49 26.96 2.75 -12.43
CA LEU A 49 27.55 3.39 -11.26
C LEU A 49 27.03 2.71 -10.00
N ARG A 50 27.96 2.14 -9.24
CA ARG A 50 27.66 1.39 -8.02
C ARG A 50 28.14 2.15 -6.78
N LEU A 51 27.18 2.60 -5.98
CA LEU A 51 27.39 3.37 -4.76
C LEU A 51 27.01 2.61 -3.49
N GLU A 52 26.64 1.33 -3.62
CA GLU A 52 26.21 0.45 -2.52
C GLU A 52 27.12 0.49 -1.29
N GLY A 53 26.55 0.66 -0.10
CA GLY A 53 27.29 0.64 1.16
C GLY A 53 28.15 1.89 1.41
N ASN A 54 27.74 3.04 0.88
CA ASN A 54 28.38 4.34 1.14
C ASN A 54 27.39 5.33 1.75
N THR A 55 27.86 6.54 2.06
CA THR A 55 26.99 7.60 2.59
C THR A 55 27.00 8.82 1.67
N VAL A 56 25.94 8.97 0.89
CA VAL A 56 25.72 10.06 -0.06
C VAL A 56 24.83 11.12 0.60
N GLY A 57 25.38 12.31 0.84
CA GLY A 57 24.60 13.48 1.24
C GLY A 57 23.98 14.23 0.08
N VAL A 58 23.18 15.26 0.38
CA VAL A 58 22.61 16.14 -0.66
C VAL A 58 23.72 16.80 -1.49
N GLU A 59 24.75 17.34 -0.86
CA GLU A 59 25.86 18.01 -1.54
C GLU A 59 26.68 17.02 -2.38
N ALA A 60 26.92 15.82 -1.84
CA ALA A 60 27.61 14.76 -2.56
C ALA A 60 26.79 14.28 -3.76
N ALA A 61 25.48 14.10 -3.60
CA ALA A 61 24.56 13.74 -4.67
C ALA A 61 24.54 14.81 -5.77
N GLN A 62 24.55 16.09 -5.41
CA GLN A 62 24.64 17.20 -6.37
C GLN A 62 25.98 17.20 -7.13
N ALA A 63 27.09 16.93 -6.45
CA ALA A 63 28.39 16.85 -7.09
C ALA A 63 28.49 15.66 -8.06
N ILE A 64 27.97 14.49 -7.66
CA ILE A 64 27.85 13.30 -8.52
C ILE A 64 26.93 13.59 -9.70
N ALA A 65 25.77 14.21 -9.45
CA ALA A 65 24.82 14.61 -10.48
C ALA A 65 25.52 15.47 -11.54
N LYS A 66 26.34 16.45 -11.13
CA LYS A 66 27.07 17.29 -12.08
C LYS A 66 28.01 16.49 -12.99
N ALA A 67 28.66 15.45 -12.47
CA ALA A 67 29.50 14.57 -13.27
C ALA A 67 28.67 13.68 -14.23
N LEU A 68 27.46 13.29 -13.83
CA LEU A 68 26.56 12.46 -14.62
C LEU A 68 25.88 13.18 -15.79
N GLU A 69 25.75 14.51 -15.77
CA GLU A 69 25.08 15.30 -16.83
C GLU A 69 25.66 15.08 -18.25
N THR A 70 26.90 14.58 -18.35
CA THR A 70 27.59 14.32 -19.62
C THR A 70 27.60 12.84 -20.03
N LYS A 71 26.98 11.96 -19.24
CA LYS A 71 27.08 10.49 -19.39
C LYS A 71 25.83 9.94 -20.08
N SER A 72 25.70 10.19 -21.38
CA SER A 72 24.54 9.75 -22.18
C SER A 72 24.42 8.23 -22.33
N GLU A 73 25.52 7.49 -22.16
CA GLU A 73 25.54 6.02 -22.23
C GLU A 73 25.16 5.35 -20.89
N PHE A 74 24.86 6.14 -19.86
CA PHE A 74 24.52 5.65 -18.53
C PHE A 74 23.19 4.88 -18.54
N LYS A 75 23.18 3.67 -17.95
CA LYS A 75 22.05 2.73 -18.02
C LYS A 75 21.67 2.13 -16.68
N ARG A 76 22.62 1.97 -15.75
CA ARG A 76 22.42 1.16 -14.54
C ARG A 76 22.79 1.94 -13.28
N CYS A 77 21.79 2.17 -12.44
CA CYS A 77 21.93 2.84 -11.16
C CYS A 77 21.94 1.78 -10.05
N TYR A 78 23.11 1.46 -9.49
CA TYR A 78 23.22 0.57 -8.32
C TYR A 78 23.42 1.41 -7.06
N TRP A 79 22.32 1.98 -6.57
CA TRP A 79 22.24 3.00 -5.53
C TRP A 79 21.57 2.48 -4.26
N SER A 80 21.65 1.17 -4.01
CA SER A 80 21.21 0.57 -2.76
C SER A 80 22.06 1.03 -1.57
N ASP A 81 21.52 1.01 -0.36
CA ASP A 81 22.23 1.33 0.91
C ASP A 81 23.22 2.50 0.80
N MET A 82 22.79 3.64 0.22
CA MET A 82 23.66 4.79 0.01
C MET A 82 23.31 5.99 0.91
N PHE A 83 22.19 5.90 1.64
CA PHE A 83 21.74 6.94 2.58
C PHE A 83 21.86 6.55 4.05
N THR A 84 22.61 5.49 4.37
CA THR A 84 22.81 5.07 5.76
C THR A 84 23.41 6.21 6.60
N GLY A 85 22.74 6.52 7.71
CA GLY A 85 23.09 7.61 8.62
C GLY A 85 22.63 9.02 8.18
N ARG A 86 21.93 9.16 7.04
CA ARG A 86 21.34 10.43 6.59
C ARG A 86 19.92 10.64 7.11
N LEU A 87 19.48 11.89 7.14
CA LEU A 87 18.10 12.21 7.49
C LEU A 87 17.18 11.85 6.32
N ARG A 88 15.97 11.36 6.63
CA ARG A 88 14.96 11.02 5.61
C ARG A 88 14.64 12.18 4.67
N SER A 89 14.63 13.41 5.19
CA SER A 89 14.38 14.63 4.42
C SER A 89 15.48 14.95 3.40
N GLU A 90 16.66 14.33 3.51
CA GLU A 90 17.77 14.50 2.56
C GLU A 90 17.67 13.56 1.36
N ILE A 91 16.90 12.48 1.48
CA ILE A 91 16.79 11.45 0.42
C ILE A 91 16.11 12.02 -0.83
N PRO A 92 14.90 12.65 -0.75
CA PRO A 92 14.28 13.23 -1.94
C PRO A 92 15.13 14.25 -2.70
N PRO A 93 15.73 15.29 -2.07
CA PRO A 93 16.55 16.25 -2.83
C PRO A 93 17.80 15.62 -3.44
N ALA A 94 18.41 14.63 -2.78
CA ALA A 94 19.54 13.90 -3.35
C ALA A 94 19.14 13.07 -4.59
N LEU A 95 18.04 12.31 -4.50
CA LEU A 95 17.53 11.52 -5.63
C LEU A 95 17.02 12.39 -6.77
N ASN A 96 16.38 13.52 -6.48
CA ASN A 96 15.96 14.49 -7.50
C ASN A 96 17.16 15.04 -8.25
N ALA A 97 18.25 15.42 -7.57
CA ALA A 97 19.46 15.92 -8.23
C ALA A 97 20.07 14.87 -9.16
N LEU A 98 20.17 13.63 -8.71
CA LEU A 98 20.68 12.52 -9.52
C LEU A 98 19.76 12.22 -10.71
N GLY A 99 18.46 12.14 -10.49
CA GLY A 99 17.47 11.92 -11.54
C GLY A 99 17.47 13.02 -12.59
N ASP A 100 17.58 14.29 -12.17
CA ASP A 100 17.68 15.44 -13.07
C ASP A 100 18.91 15.38 -13.96
N ALA A 101 20.06 14.99 -13.41
CA ALA A 101 21.28 14.80 -14.19
C ALA A 101 21.16 13.64 -15.20
N VAL A 102 20.56 12.51 -14.81
CA VAL A 102 20.30 11.38 -15.72
C VAL A 102 19.40 11.81 -16.87
N MET A 103 18.32 12.55 -16.58
CA MET A 103 17.43 13.10 -17.60
C MET A 103 18.17 14.08 -18.52
N LEU A 104 18.99 14.97 -17.97
CA LEU A 104 19.75 15.95 -18.75
C LEU A 104 20.79 15.29 -19.66
N ALA A 105 21.41 14.20 -19.21
CA ALA A 105 22.36 13.43 -20.00
C ALA A 105 21.72 12.71 -21.20
N GLY A 106 20.38 12.62 -21.26
CA GLY A 106 19.67 11.81 -22.25
C GLY A 106 19.88 10.31 -22.05
N ALA A 107 20.27 9.90 -20.84
CA ALA A 107 20.50 8.52 -20.47
C ALA A 107 19.20 7.70 -20.55
N ARG A 108 19.34 6.42 -20.89
CA ARG A 108 18.21 5.48 -21.04
C ARG A 108 18.43 4.30 -20.11
N LEU A 109 17.83 4.39 -18.93
CA LEU A 109 18.04 3.45 -17.84
C LEU A 109 17.41 2.11 -18.17
N THR A 110 18.12 1.04 -17.83
CA THR A 110 17.63 -0.34 -17.85
C THR A 110 17.51 -0.91 -16.45
N VAL A 111 18.27 -0.41 -15.47
CA VAL A 111 18.24 -0.87 -14.07
C VAL A 111 18.26 0.31 -13.11
N ILE A 112 17.33 0.29 -12.16
CA ILE A 112 17.36 1.15 -10.97
C ILE A 112 17.29 0.26 -9.74
N ASP A 113 18.36 0.24 -8.96
CA ASP A 113 18.40 -0.37 -7.63
C ASP A 113 18.56 0.69 -6.56
N LEU A 114 17.54 0.83 -5.73
CA LEU A 114 17.42 1.77 -4.63
C LEU A 114 17.12 1.06 -3.32
N SER A 115 17.34 -0.26 -3.26
CA SER A 115 17.06 -1.09 -2.10
C SER A 115 17.82 -0.61 -0.85
N ASP A 116 17.30 -0.90 0.33
CA ASP A 116 17.94 -0.59 1.62
C ASP A 116 18.19 0.91 1.86
N ASN A 117 17.37 1.78 1.25
CA ASN A 117 17.34 3.20 1.56
C ASN A 117 16.06 3.56 2.29
N ALA A 118 16.16 4.17 3.47
CA ALA A 118 15.01 4.50 4.32
C ALA A 118 14.15 5.67 3.79
N PHE A 119 13.51 5.49 2.63
CA PHE A 119 12.68 6.47 1.94
C PHE A 119 11.58 7.00 2.85
N GLY A 120 10.88 6.09 3.53
CA GLY A 120 9.60 6.41 4.11
C GLY A 120 8.53 6.71 3.05
N PRO A 121 7.31 7.08 3.48
CA PRO A 121 6.21 7.39 2.58
C PRO A 121 6.52 8.50 1.57
N ASP A 122 7.27 9.53 2.00
CA ASP A 122 7.61 10.68 1.15
C ASP A 122 8.85 10.46 0.28
N GLY A 123 9.70 9.47 0.60
CA GLY A 123 10.97 9.27 -0.09
C GLY A 123 10.81 8.87 -1.56
N VAL A 124 9.73 8.12 -1.88
CA VAL A 124 9.39 7.72 -3.25
C VAL A 124 9.19 8.93 -4.18
N ARG A 125 8.77 10.09 -3.63
CA ARG A 125 8.62 11.32 -4.42
C ARG A 125 9.93 11.82 -5.02
N GLY A 126 11.07 11.45 -4.44
CA GLY A 126 12.40 11.76 -4.97
C GLY A 126 12.74 11.09 -6.30
N ILE A 127 11.98 10.05 -6.69
CA ILE A 127 12.18 9.32 -7.95
C ILE A 127 10.95 9.38 -8.87
N GLU A 128 9.85 9.97 -8.43
CA GLU A 128 8.61 10.10 -9.19
C GLU A 128 8.85 10.78 -10.55
N LYS A 129 9.57 11.91 -10.54
CA LYS A 129 9.88 12.66 -11.77
C LYS A 129 10.73 11.84 -12.74
N LEU A 130 11.74 11.12 -12.22
CA LEU A 130 12.62 10.27 -13.00
C LEU A 130 11.84 9.11 -13.64
N LEU A 131 11.01 8.40 -12.86
CA LEU A 131 10.21 7.27 -13.34
C LEU A 131 9.24 7.66 -14.46
N LYS A 132 8.69 8.88 -14.42
CA LYS A 132 7.75 9.42 -15.42
C LYS A 132 8.44 9.96 -16.68
N SER A 133 9.78 9.97 -16.72
CA SER A 133 10.57 10.57 -17.79
C SER A 133 10.98 9.57 -18.88
N THR A 134 11.44 10.09 -20.01
CA THR A 134 11.98 9.29 -21.13
C THR A 134 13.19 8.44 -20.74
N ALA A 135 13.91 8.83 -19.67
CA ALA A 135 15.03 8.07 -19.15
C ALA A 135 14.62 6.66 -18.69
N CYS A 136 13.37 6.48 -18.25
CA CYS A 136 12.87 5.18 -17.77
C CYS A 136 12.06 4.39 -18.80
N TYR A 137 11.92 4.85 -20.05
CA TYR A 137 11.15 4.09 -21.06
C TYR A 137 11.76 2.72 -21.40
N THR A 138 13.06 2.55 -21.17
CA THR A 138 13.79 1.29 -21.37
C THR A 138 14.02 0.54 -20.06
N LEU A 139 13.37 0.93 -18.97
CA LEU A 139 13.61 0.35 -17.66
C LEU A 139 13.12 -1.10 -17.65
N GLU A 140 14.04 -2.03 -17.40
CA GLU A 140 13.77 -3.46 -17.35
C GLU A 140 13.74 -3.97 -15.91
N GLU A 141 14.53 -3.38 -15.01
CA GLU A 141 14.60 -3.80 -13.61
C GLU A 141 14.44 -2.62 -12.64
N LEU A 142 13.51 -2.78 -11.69
CA LEU A 142 13.30 -1.84 -10.61
C LEU A 142 13.35 -2.56 -9.25
N ARG A 143 14.31 -2.15 -8.42
CA ARG A 143 14.55 -2.74 -7.10
C ARG A 143 14.45 -1.67 -6.03
N LEU A 144 13.52 -1.88 -5.10
CA LEU A 144 13.12 -1.00 -4.02
C LEU A 144 12.90 -1.82 -2.73
N ASN A 145 13.69 -2.87 -2.52
CA ASN A 145 13.53 -3.72 -1.35
C ASN A 145 13.90 -2.95 -0.07
N ASN A 146 13.13 -3.12 1.01
CA ASN A 146 13.44 -2.53 2.32
C ASN A 146 13.58 -0.99 2.30
N CYS A 147 12.65 -0.29 1.64
CA CYS A 147 12.65 1.18 1.55
C CYS A 147 11.65 1.86 2.51
N GLY A 148 10.75 1.10 3.13
CA GLY A 148 9.73 1.63 4.05
C GLY A 148 8.73 2.56 3.36
N MET A 149 8.34 2.25 2.11
CA MET A 149 7.47 3.08 1.27
C MET A 149 6.05 3.26 1.83
N GLY A 150 5.52 2.27 2.54
CA GLY A 150 4.12 2.24 2.97
C GLY A 150 3.14 2.17 1.80
N ILE A 151 1.84 2.18 2.13
CA ILE A 151 0.74 2.24 1.16
C ILE A 151 0.91 3.41 0.17
N GLY A 152 1.16 4.62 0.70
CA GLY A 152 1.25 5.83 -0.11
C GLY A 152 2.38 5.78 -1.14
N GLY A 153 3.55 5.28 -0.74
CA GLY A 153 4.66 5.07 -1.66
C GLY A 153 4.35 4.02 -2.73
N GLY A 154 3.64 2.94 -2.38
CA GLY A 154 3.13 1.97 -3.35
C GLY A 154 2.21 2.58 -4.41
N LYS A 155 1.25 3.42 -3.99
CA LYS A 155 0.34 4.14 -4.90
C LYS A 155 1.08 5.12 -5.82
N ILE A 156 2.03 5.89 -5.29
CA ILE A 156 2.84 6.83 -6.09
C ILE A 156 3.68 6.07 -7.12
N LEU A 157 4.28 4.95 -6.71
CA LEU A 157 5.07 4.11 -7.58
C LEU A 157 4.23 3.53 -8.73
N ALA A 158 3.08 2.95 -8.41
CA ALA A 158 2.13 2.43 -9.40
C ALA A 158 1.70 3.50 -10.41
N ALA A 159 1.26 4.67 -9.93
CA ALA A 159 0.85 5.78 -10.79
C ALA A 159 1.99 6.26 -11.71
N SER A 160 3.22 6.30 -11.19
CA SER A 160 4.41 6.67 -11.96
C SER A 160 4.73 5.68 -13.07
N LEU A 161 4.64 4.38 -12.77
CA LEU A 161 4.85 3.31 -13.75
C LEU A 161 3.76 3.31 -14.83
N MET A 162 2.49 3.44 -14.45
CA MET A 162 1.38 3.53 -15.41
C MET A 162 1.52 4.75 -16.33
N GLN A 163 1.88 5.91 -15.79
CA GLN A 163 2.10 7.11 -16.59
C GLN A 163 3.30 6.96 -17.52
N CYS A 164 4.39 6.34 -17.05
CA CYS A 164 5.56 6.04 -17.87
C CYS A 164 5.19 5.10 -19.02
N HIS A 165 4.49 4.00 -18.72
CA HIS A 165 3.99 3.06 -19.71
C HIS A 165 3.11 3.78 -20.75
N LYS A 166 2.08 4.53 -20.33
CA LYS A 166 1.21 5.27 -21.25
C LYS A 166 1.98 6.18 -22.21
N LYS A 167 2.92 6.99 -21.70
CA LYS A 167 3.71 7.91 -22.54
C LYS A 167 4.67 7.18 -23.48
N SER A 168 5.38 6.20 -22.94
CA SER A 168 6.32 5.39 -23.73
C SER A 168 5.62 4.57 -24.84
N SER A 169 4.39 4.11 -24.59
CA SER A 169 3.52 3.50 -25.59
C SER A 169 3.15 4.46 -26.71
N SER A 170 2.81 5.71 -26.39
CA SER A 170 2.55 6.76 -27.40
C SER A 170 3.78 7.06 -28.27
N ASP A 171 4.98 6.89 -27.71
CA ASP A 171 6.25 7.07 -28.41
C ASP A 171 6.70 5.81 -29.18
N GLY A 172 5.89 4.75 -29.20
CA GLY A 172 6.15 3.51 -29.95
C GLY A 172 7.13 2.54 -29.29
N ALA A 173 7.48 2.77 -28.02
CA ALA A 173 8.37 1.93 -27.23
C ALA A 173 7.82 1.75 -25.81
N PRO A 174 6.73 0.97 -25.63
CA PRO A 174 6.08 0.79 -24.33
C PRO A 174 7.07 0.30 -23.27
N LEU A 175 6.98 0.86 -22.06
CA LEU A 175 7.70 0.39 -20.89
C LEU A 175 7.40 -1.09 -20.69
N SER A 176 8.46 -1.90 -20.68
CA SER A 176 8.41 -3.34 -20.52
C SER A 176 9.27 -3.75 -19.33
N LEU A 177 8.72 -3.57 -18.13
CA LEU A 177 9.41 -3.94 -16.90
C LEU A 177 9.42 -5.46 -16.75
N LYS A 178 10.61 -6.04 -16.59
CA LYS A 178 10.81 -7.49 -16.46
C LYS A 178 10.99 -7.92 -15.02
N VAL A 179 11.74 -7.16 -14.23
CA VAL A 179 12.06 -7.50 -12.83
C VAL A 179 11.56 -6.42 -11.90
N PHE A 180 10.70 -6.80 -10.96
CA PHE A 180 10.22 -5.93 -9.91
C PHE A 180 10.49 -6.52 -8.53
N ILE A 181 11.26 -5.80 -7.73
CA ILE A 181 11.62 -6.20 -6.36
C ILE A 181 11.22 -5.09 -5.39
N ALA A 182 10.28 -5.35 -4.50
CA ALA A 182 9.80 -4.39 -3.52
C ALA A 182 9.33 -5.05 -2.22
N GLY A 183 10.13 -5.96 -1.65
CA GLY A 183 9.86 -6.54 -0.33
C GLY A 183 10.09 -5.57 0.83
N ARG A 184 9.57 -5.90 2.02
CA ARG A 184 9.82 -5.15 3.27
C ARG A 184 9.44 -3.67 3.20
N ASN A 185 8.34 -3.35 2.52
CA ASN A 185 7.90 -1.96 2.32
C ASN A 185 6.61 -1.59 3.02
N ARG A 186 5.91 -2.55 3.64
CA ARG A 186 4.57 -2.34 4.20
C ARG A 186 3.60 -1.75 3.16
N LEU A 187 3.59 -2.35 1.97
CA LEU A 187 2.69 -1.90 0.91
C LEU A 187 1.22 -2.10 1.30
N GLU A 188 0.93 -3.12 2.12
CA GLU A 188 -0.41 -3.51 2.54
C GLU A 188 -1.33 -3.71 1.30
N ASN A 189 -2.64 -3.88 1.49
CA ASN A 189 -3.55 -4.20 0.38
C ASN A 189 -3.60 -3.10 -0.68
N ASP A 190 -3.87 -1.87 -0.24
CA ASP A 190 -4.01 -0.70 -1.09
C ASP A 190 -2.79 -0.43 -1.99
N GLY A 191 -1.58 -0.60 -1.44
CA GLY A 191 -0.36 -0.42 -2.21
C GLY A 191 -0.16 -1.56 -3.21
N ALA A 192 -0.48 -2.79 -2.82
CA ALA A 192 -0.41 -3.95 -3.69
C ALA A 192 -1.44 -3.89 -4.83
N THR A 193 -2.69 -3.48 -4.55
CA THR A 193 -3.75 -3.31 -5.55
C THR A 193 -3.38 -2.25 -6.59
N ALA A 194 -2.81 -1.12 -6.16
CA ALA A 194 -2.33 -0.11 -7.11
C ALA A 194 -1.21 -0.67 -8.01
N LEU A 195 -0.26 -1.42 -7.43
CA LEU A 195 0.80 -2.06 -8.22
C LEU A 195 0.25 -3.15 -9.16
N ALA A 196 -0.75 -3.91 -8.74
CA ALA A 196 -1.44 -4.90 -9.56
C ALA A 196 -2.02 -4.26 -10.83
N GLN A 197 -2.66 -3.09 -10.74
CA GLN A 197 -3.14 -2.35 -11.91
C GLN A 197 -2.00 -2.01 -12.90
N ALA A 198 -0.84 -1.56 -12.38
CA ALA A 198 0.33 -1.28 -13.20
C ALA A 198 0.89 -2.55 -13.87
N PHE A 199 0.95 -3.67 -13.14
CA PHE A 199 1.44 -4.94 -13.65
C PHE A 199 0.53 -5.55 -14.71
N GLN A 200 -0.79 -5.44 -14.52
CA GLN A 200 -1.79 -5.87 -15.49
C GLN A 200 -1.66 -5.08 -16.80
N LEU A 201 -1.50 -3.76 -16.70
CA LEU A 201 -1.33 -2.89 -17.86
C LEU A 201 -0.06 -3.21 -18.66
N MET A 202 1.06 -3.49 -17.98
CA MET A 202 2.35 -3.73 -18.63
C MET A 202 2.49 -5.14 -19.23
N GLY A 203 1.96 -6.17 -18.56
CA GLY A 203 1.94 -7.56 -19.07
C GLY A 203 3.30 -8.17 -19.47
N SER A 204 4.40 -7.67 -18.92
CA SER A 204 5.77 -8.01 -19.36
C SER A 204 6.70 -8.53 -18.26
N LEU A 205 6.19 -8.73 -17.04
CA LEU A 205 6.99 -9.19 -15.91
C LEU A 205 7.49 -10.62 -16.11
N GLU A 206 8.75 -10.82 -15.74
CA GLU A 206 9.45 -12.11 -15.69
C GLU A 206 9.78 -12.50 -14.23
N GLU A 207 10.03 -11.53 -13.35
CA GLU A 207 10.36 -11.78 -11.94
C GLU A 207 9.68 -10.76 -11.02
N VAL A 208 8.95 -11.26 -10.03
CA VAL A 208 8.29 -10.44 -8.99
C VAL A 208 8.68 -10.93 -7.61
N HIS A 209 9.25 -10.03 -6.82
CA HIS A 209 9.60 -10.25 -5.42
C HIS A 209 8.95 -9.18 -4.55
N MET A 210 7.90 -9.53 -3.81
CA MET A 210 7.23 -8.64 -2.87
C MET A 210 7.06 -9.26 -1.47
N PRO A 211 8.09 -9.92 -0.90
CA PRO A 211 7.95 -10.54 0.41
C PRO A 211 7.78 -9.50 1.54
N GLN A 212 7.18 -9.88 2.66
CA GLN A 212 7.14 -9.05 3.88
C GLN A 212 6.50 -7.68 3.67
N ASN A 213 5.34 -7.63 3.02
CA ASN A 213 4.64 -6.37 2.75
C ASN A 213 3.35 -6.19 3.54
N GLY A 214 2.96 -7.16 4.37
CA GLY A 214 1.70 -7.12 5.11
C GLY A 214 0.49 -7.12 4.17
N ILE A 215 0.60 -7.74 3.00
CA ILE A 215 -0.49 -7.87 2.03
C ILE A 215 -1.35 -9.03 2.49
N ASN A 216 -2.65 -8.81 2.69
CA ASN A 216 -3.58 -9.88 3.03
C ASN A 216 -4.32 -10.43 1.79
N HIS A 217 -5.28 -11.34 1.98
CA HIS A 217 -6.00 -12.00 0.88
C HIS A 217 -6.60 -11.03 -0.15
N ALA A 218 -7.07 -9.84 0.23
CA ALA A 218 -7.63 -8.87 -0.72
C ALA A 218 -6.56 -8.34 -1.69
N GLY A 219 -5.42 -7.91 -1.16
CA GLY A 219 -4.30 -7.45 -2.00
C GLY A 219 -3.64 -8.59 -2.79
N VAL A 220 -3.60 -9.80 -2.22
CA VAL A 220 -3.13 -11.01 -2.93
C VAL A 220 -4.05 -11.31 -4.11
N THR A 221 -5.37 -11.27 -3.94
CA THR A 221 -6.32 -11.48 -5.05
C THR A 221 -6.13 -10.46 -6.17
N ALA A 222 -5.91 -9.18 -5.84
CA ALA A 222 -5.60 -8.16 -6.85
C ALA A 222 -4.30 -8.50 -7.62
N LEU A 223 -3.24 -8.90 -6.90
CA LEU A 223 -2.00 -9.37 -7.54
C LEU A 223 -2.24 -10.61 -8.41
N ALA A 224 -3.06 -11.57 -7.96
CA ALA A 224 -3.37 -12.79 -8.71
C ALA A 224 -3.98 -12.45 -10.08
N THR A 225 -4.97 -11.56 -10.11
CA THR A 225 -5.60 -11.06 -11.34
C THR A 225 -4.58 -10.42 -12.27
N ALA A 226 -3.67 -9.60 -11.74
CA ALA A 226 -2.63 -8.97 -12.54
C ALA A 226 -1.62 -9.97 -13.11
N MET A 227 -1.22 -10.98 -12.33
CA MET A 227 -0.24 -11.97 -12.78
C MET A 227 -0.72 -12.79 -13.98
N GLN A 228 -2.03 -13.01 -14.14
CA GLN A 228 -2.60 -13.70 -15.32
C GLN A 228 -2.20 -13.05 -16.66
N HIS A 229 -1.92 -11.74 -16.66
CA HIS A 229 -1.52 -10.98 -17.83
C HIS A 229 -0.01 -11.03 -18.11
N ASN A 230 0.77 -11.64 -17.22
CA ASN A 230 2.23 -11.70 -17.28
C ASN A 230 2.69 -13.14 -17.60
N ALA A 231 2.31 -13.67 -18.77
CA ALA A 231 2.62 -15.05 -19.17
C ALA A 231 4.13 -15.36 -19.28
N GLY A 232 4.99 -14.34 -19.28
CA GLY A 232 6.45 -14.44 -19.22
C GLY A 232 7.01 -14.73 -17.82
N LEU A 233 6.18 -14.71 -16.78
CA LEU A 233 6.63 -14.82 -15.38
C LEU A 233 7.34 -16.14 -15.11
N LYS A 234 8.55 -16.04 -14.55
CA LYS A 234 9.47 -17.14 -14.19
C LYS A 234 9.61 -17.27 -12.68
N ILE A 235 9.61 -16.15 -11.95
CA ILE A 235 9.77 -16.12 -10.50
C ILE A 235 8.65 -15.30 -9.88
N LEU A 236 7.91 -15.92 -8.95
CA LEU A 236 6.92 -15.24 -8.13
C LEU A 236 7.22 -15.54 -6.65
N ASN A 237 7.65 -14.51 -5.93
CA ASN A 237 7.94 -14.57 -4.51
C ASN A 237 7.08 -13.54 -3.76
N LEU A 238 6.12 -14.05 -3.00
CA LEU A 238 5.23 -13.29 -2.12
C LEU A 238 5.33 -13.75 -0.67
N ASN A 239 6.43 -14.41 -0.29
CA ASN A 239 6.69 -14.94 1.05
C ASN A 239 6.39 -13.93 2.17
N ASP A 240 5.87 -14.39 3.30
CA ASP A 240 5.58 -13.55 4.47
C ASP A 240 4.59 -12.41 4.12
N ASN A 241 3.44 -12.84 3.60
CA ASN A 241 2.22 -12.06 3.35
C ASN A 241 1.01 -12.97 3.62
N THR A 242 -0.08 -12.43 4.15
CA THR A 242 -1.20 -13.22 4.66
C THR A 242 -2.20 -13.63 3.57
N PHE A 243 -1.93 -14.73 2.86
CA PHE A 243 -2.81 -15.18 1.79
C PHE A 243 -4.16 -15.65 2.32
N THR A 244 -4.16 -16.36 3.45
CA THR A 244 -5.27 -17.24 3.88
C THR A 244 -5.62 -18.26 2.78
N GLU A 245 -6.67 -19.05 3.00
CA GLU A 245 -7.18 -19.93 1.94
C GLU A 245 -7.69 -19.13 0.72
N LYS A 246 -8.30 -17.96 0.95
CA LYS A 246 -8.94 -17.15 -0.11
C LYS A 246 -7.89 -16.66 -1.11
N GLY A 247 -6.80 -16.05 -0.63
CA GLY A 247 -5.72 -15.54 -1.48
C GLY A 247 -4.94 -16.67 -2.16
N ALA A 248 -4.76 -17.81 -1.48
CA ALA A 248 -4.09 -18.98 -2.05
C ALA A 248 -4.89 -19.60 -3.21
N ILE A 249 -6.21 -19.70 -3.08
CA ILE A 249 -7.10 -20.16 -4.16
C ILE A 249 -7.05 -19.20 -5.35
N ALA A 250 -7.07 -17.88 -5.11
CA ALA A 250 -6.93 -16.88 -6.17
C ALA A 250 -5.58 -17.02 -6.90
N MET A 251 -4.49 -17.22 -6.16
CA MET A 251 -3.17 -17.47 -6.76
C MET A 251 -3.12 -18.79 -7.54
N ALA A 252 -3.73 -19.86 -7.05
CA ALA A 252 -3.86 -21.12 -7.78
C ALA A 252 -4.56 -20.92 -9.13
N GLN A 253 -5.64 -20.13 -9.18
CA GLN A 253 -6.31 -19.78 -10.44
C GLN A 253 -5.39 -19.00 -11.38
N ALA A 254 -4.65 -18.02 -10.87
CA ALA A 254 -3.72 -17.25 -11.68
C ALA A 254 -2.57 -18.09 -12.26
N LEU A 255 -2.03 -19.03 -11.46
CA LEU A 255 -0.95 -19.93 -11.87
C LEU A 255 -1.29 -20.78 -13.09
N LYS A 256 -2.57 -21.05 -13.37
CA LYS A 256 -3.00 -21.77 -14.59
C LYS A 256 -2.55 -21.09 -15.88
N HIS A 257 -2.31 -19.79 -15.84
CA HIS A 257 -1.86 -18.98 -16.97
C HIS A 257 -0.33 -18.82 -17.07
N LEU A 258 0.42 -19.28 -16.06
CA LEU A 258 1.85 -19.01 -15.89
C LEU A 258 2.73 -20.20 -16.25
N HIS A 259 2.65 -20.66 -17.50
CA HIS A 259 3.37 -21.87 -17.95
C HIS A 259 4.91 -21.77 -17.91
N ASN A 260 5.45 -20.56 -17.84
CA ASN A 260 6.89 -20.31 -17.76
C ASN A 260 7.42 -20.21 -16.32
N ILE A 261 6.55 -20.36 -15.31
CA ILE A 261 6.94 -20.24 -13.90
C ILE A 261 7.92 -21.36 -13.53
N GLN A 262 9.02 -20.97 -12.90
CA GLN A 262 10.10 -21.84 -12.44
C GLN A 262 10.19 -21.82 -10.92
N VAL A 263 9.90 -20.69 -10.27
CA VAL A 263 10.00 -20.55 -8.82
C VAL A 263 8.73 -19.92 -8.29
N ILE A 264 8.09 -20.63 -7.36
CA ILE A 264 6.97 -20.17 -6.57
C ILE A 264 7.38 -20.18 -5.11
N ASN A 265 7.37 -19.01 -4.48
CA ASN A 265 7.62 -18.89 -3.05
C ASN A 265 6.46 -18.19 -2.35
N PHE A 266 5.64 -19.00 -1.69
CA PHE A 266 4.55 -18.61 -0.80
C PHE A 266 4.77 -19.18 0.61
N GLY A 267 6.04 -19.29 1.03
CA GLY A 267 6.34 -19.63 2.41
C GLY A 267 5.82 -18.56 3.37
N ASP A 268 5.47 -18.92 4.59
CA ASP A 268 4.98 -17.99 5.62
C ASP A 268 3.78 -17.16 5.13
N CYS A 269 2.90 -17.79 4.34
CA CYS A 269 1.75 -17.12 3.74
C CYS A 269 0.40 -17.51 4.32
N LEU A 270 0.35 -18.41 5.31
CA LEU A 270 -0.90 -18.99 5.81
C LEU A 270 -1.77 -19.53 4.64
N VAL A 271 -1.16 -20.34 3.77
CA VAL A 271 -1.80 -20.89 2.56
C VAL A 271 -3.01 -21.76 2.91
N ARG A 272 -3.00 -22.38 4.10
CA ARG A 272 -4.01 -23.27 4.67
C ARG A 272 -4.28 -24.53 3.82
N PRO A 273 -4.98 -25.54 4.37
CA PRO A 273 -5.14 -26.82 3.67
C PRO A 273 -5.88 -26.70 2.33
N ALA A 274 -6.96 -25.90 2.26
CA ALA A 274 -7.73 -25.70 1.04
C ALA A 274 -6.91 -25.00 -0.06
N GLY A 275 -6.18 -23.94 0.30
CA GLY A 275 -5.29 -23.23 -0.63
C GLY A 275 -4.15 -24.13 -1.13
N ALA A 276 -3.56 -24.93 -0.25
CA ALA A 276 -2.49 -25.86 -0.62
C ALA A 276 -2.99 -26.94 -1.60
N LYS A 277 -4.20 -27.48 -1.39
CA LYS A 277 -4.84 -28.41 -2.33
C LYS A 277 -5.11 -27.76 -3.69
N ALA A 278 -5.60 -26.53 -3.73
CA ALA A 278 -5.82 -25.80 -4.99
C ALA A 278 -4.51 -25.54 -5.78
N ILE A 279 -3.43 -25.20 -5.06
CA ILE A 279 -2.09 -25.08 -5.65
C ILE A 279 -1.62 -26.45 -6.15
N ALA A 280 -1.80 -27.52 -5.38
CA ALA A 280 -1.44 -28.88 -5.77
C ALA A 280 -2.15 -29.32 -7.06
N GLU A 281 -3.46 -29.06 -7.19
CA GLU A 281 -4.21 -29.33 -8.42
C GLU A 281 -3.59 -28.61 -9.61
N THR A 282 -3.35 -27.31 -9.49
CA THR A 282 -2.76 -26.48 -10.55
C THR A 282 -1.35 -26.93 -10.94
N VAL A 283 -0.52 -27.28 -9.94
CA VAL A 283 0.82 -27.85 -10.17
C VAL A 283 0.69 -29.19 -10.87
N SER A 284 -0.23 -30.07 -10.48
CA SER A 284 -0.38 -31.39 -11.08
C SER A 284 -0.79 -31.32 -12.56
N GLU A 285 -1.69 -30.39 -12.91
CA GLU A 285 -2.22 -30.18 -14.25
C GLU A 285 -1.27 -29.37 -15.15
N GLY A 286 -0.48 -28.46 -14.59
CA GLY A 286 0.27 -27.44 -15.32
C GLY A 286 1.75 -27.33 -14.95
N LEU A 287 2.33 -26.15 -15.14
CA LEU A 287 3.67 -25.74 -14.65
C LEU A 287 4.81 -26.75 -14.95
N PRO A 288 5.05 -27.13 -16.22
CA PRO A 288 5.94 -28.24 -16.57
C PRO A 288 7.43 -28.00 -16.29
N ILE A 289 7.83 -26.73 -16.15
CA ILE A 289 9.23 -26.33 -15.92
C ILE A 289 9.47 -25.81 -14.50
N LEU A 290 8.57 -26.11 -13.56
CA LEU A 290 8.69 -25.73 -12.16
C LEU A 290 9.96 -26.36 -11.55
N LYS A 291 10.79 -25.52 -10.93
CA LYS A 291 12.04 -25.87 -10.25
C LYS A 291 11.91 -25.80 -8.74
N GLU A 292 11.23 -24.80 -8.21
CA GLU A 292 11.04 -24.64 -6.77
C GLU A 292 9.58 -24.34 -6.44
N LEU A 293 9.04 -25.10 -5.49
CA LEU A 293 7.77 -24.82 -4.84
C LEU A 293 8.02 -24.71 -3.33
N ASN A 294 7.85 -23.52 -2.78
CA ASN A 294 7.93 -23.28 -1.35
C ASN A 294 6.53 -22.91 -0.80
N LEU A 295 6.00 -23.77 0.06
CA LEU A 295 4.77 -23.60 0.84
C LEU A 295 5.04 -23.86 2.34
N SER A 296 6.24 -23.58 2.83
CA SER A 296 6.60 -23.72 4.25
C SER A 296 5.80 -22.75 5.13
N TYR A 297 5.58 -23.05 6.41
CA TYR A 297 4.88 -22.15 7.36
C TYR A 297 3.52 -21.69 6.82
N GLY A 298 2.74 -22.65 6.32
CA GLY A 298 1.46 -22.39 5.64
C GLY A 298 0.25 -22.94 6.38
N GLU A 299 0.38 -23.48 7.59
CA GLU A 299 -0.68 -24.20 8.32
C GLU A 299 -1.28 -25.35 7.48
N ILE A 300 -0.43 -26.06 6.73
CA ILE A 300 -0.86 -27.14 5.85
C ILE A 300 -0.94 -28.45 6.65
N THR A 301 -2.09 -29.12 6.61
CA THR A 301 -2.27 -30.43 7.26
C THR A 301 -1.58 -31.56 6.50
N GLU A 302 -1.40 -32.72 7.16
CA GLU A 302 -0.87 -33.94 6.53
C GLU A 302 -1.52 -34.21 5.16
N GLU A 303 -2.85 -34.30 5.10
CA GLU A 303 -3.57 -34.66 3.87
C GLU A 303 -3.24 -33.70 2.71
N ALA A 304 -3.20 -32.40 2.98
CA ALA A 304 -2.88 -31.38 1.98
C ALA A 304 -1.40 -31.43 1.58
N ALA A 305 -0.49 -31.67 2.51
CA ALA A 305 0.94 -31.83 2.23
C ALA A 305 1.21 -33.06 1.34
N LEU A 306 0.53 -34.19 1.58
CA LEU A 306 0.62 -35.37 0.73
C LEU A 306 0.07 -35.11 -0.68
N ALA A 307 -1.00 -34.30 -0.81
CA ALA A 307 -1.51 -33.87 -2.11
C ALA A 307 -0.48 -33.02 -2.88
N VAL A 308 0.18 -32.06 -2.22
CA VAL A 308 1.27 -31.26 -2.81
C VAL A 308 2.43 -32.16 -3.26
N ALA A 309 2.86 -33.10 -2.42
CA ALA A 309 3.91 -34.05 -2.76
C ALA A 309 3.53 -34.89 -3.99
N GLN A 310 2.29 -35.35 -4.06
CA GLN A 310 1.81 -36.12 -5.20
C GLN A 310 1.74 -35.29 -6.49
N ALA A 311 1.41 -33.99 -6.39
CA ALA A 311 1.32 -33.07 -7.53
C ALA A 311 2.67 -32.85 -8.23
N VAL A 312 3.79 -32.91 -7.50
CA VAL A 312 5.11 -32.66 -8.08
C VAL A 312 5.73 -33.87 -8.78
N LYS A 313 5.11 -35.06 -8.71
CA LYS A 313 5.64 -36.33 -9.25
C LYS A 313 6.16 -36.26 -10.69
N ASN A 314 5.51 -35.46 -11.55
CA ASN A 314 5.85 -35.35 -12.97
C ASN A 314 6.65 -34.08 -13.31
N LYS A 315 7.19 -33.37 -12.30
CA LYS A 315 8.01 -32.16 -12.48
C LYS A 315 9.48 -32.54 -12.60
N ASN A 316 9.89 -32.89 -13.81
CA ASN A 316 11.25 -33.38 -14.10
C ASN A 316 12.36 -32.35 -13.88
N GLN A 317 12.01 -31.05 -13.81
CA GLN A 317 12.95 -29.97 -13.53
C GLN A 317 12.92 -29.52 -12.06
N LEU A 318 12.13 -30.20 -11.20
CA LEU A 318 12.04 -29.81 -9.81
C LEU A 318 13.38 -30.03 -9.12
N GLU A 319 13.84 -28.98 -8.45
CA GLU A 319 15.07 -28.91 -7.67
C GLU A 319 14.75 -28.84 -6.17
N LYS A 320 13.60 -28.26 -5.80
CA LYS A 320 13.20 -28.08 -4.39
C LYS A 320 11.68 -28.10 -4.18
N LEU A 321 11.23 -28.82 -3.15
CA LEU A 321 9.90 -28.75 -2.55
C LEU A 321 10.06 -28.43 -1.06
N ASP A 322 9.55 -27.29 -0.61
CA ASP A 322 9.64 -26.87 0.77
C ASP A 322 8.26 -26.89 1.44
N LEU A 323 8.13 -27.69 2.50
CA LEU A 323 6.92 -27.88 3.31
C LEU A 323 7.23 -27.80 4.81
N ASN A 324 8.38 -27.25 5.20
CA ASN A 324 8.76 -27.06 6.61
C ASN A 324 7.73 -26.20 7.36
N GLY A 325 7.64 -26.29 8.70
CA GLY A 325 6.81 -25.33 9.45
C GLY A 325 5.31 -25.51 9.31
N ASN A 326 4.85 -26.65 8.82
CA ASN A 326 3.43 -26.93 8.61
C ASN A 326 2.87 -27.81 9.75
N CYS A 327 1.65 -28.31 9.60
CA CYS A 327 0.93 -29.06 10.63
C CYS A 327 0.77 -30.54 10.24
N LEU A 328 1.87 -31.25 9.99
CA LEU A 328 1.83 -32.63 9.49
C LEU A 328 1.83 -33.66 10.62
N GLY A 329 2.44 -33.35 11.76
CA GLY A 329 2.71 -34.33 12.81
C GLY A 329 3.85 -35.29 12.44
N GLU A 330 4.31 -36.08 13.43
CA GLU A 330 5.41 -37.04 13.22
C GLU A 330 5.07 -38.09 12.15
N ASP A 331 3.83 -38.60 12.18
CA ASP A 331 3.35 -39.60 11.24
C ASP A 331 3.18 -39.00 9.82
N GLY A 332 2.64 -37.79 9.70
CA GLY A 332 2.53 -37.11 8.42
C GLY A 332 3.88 -36.73 7.82
N CYS A 333 4.84 -36.29 8.64
CA CYS A 333 6.22 -36.07 8.22
C CYS A 333 6.87 -37.34 7.68
N LYS A 334 6.60 -38.49 8.32
CA LYS A 334 7.08 -39.79 7.86
C LYS A 334 6.39 -40.21 6.56
N ALA A 335 5.07 -40.07 6.46
CA ALA A 335 4.31 -40.38 5.26
C ALA A 335 4.79 -39.54 4.05
N LEU A 336 5.05 -38.25 4.27
CA LEU A 336 5.60 -37.35 3.27
C LEU A 336 6.98 -37.80 2.78
N LYS A 337 7.88 -38.17 3.69
CA LYS A 337 9.20 -38.74 3.35
C LYS A 337 9.06 -40.04 2.55
N ASP A 338 8.21 -40.96 3.00
CA ASP A 338 7.98 -42.26 2.34
C ASP A 338 7.43 -42.06 0.91
N ILE A 339 6.50 -41.11 0.70
CA ILE A 339 5.98 -40.77 -0.64
C ILE A 339 7.10 -40.20 -1.53
N MET A 340 7.88 -39.25 -1.02
CA MET A 340 8.98 -38.63 -1.76
C MET A 340 10.08 -39.65 -2.10
N GLU A 341 10.39 -40.58 -1.20
CA GLU A 341 11.29 -41.71 -1.44
C GLU A 341 10.74 -42.64 -2.52
N GLY A 342 9.45 -43.00 -2.45
CA GLY A 342 8.78 -43.83 -3.44
C GLY A 342 8.79 -43.22 -4.86
N MET A 343 8.89 -41.89 -4.96
CA MET A 343 9.03 -41.16 -6.22
C MET A 343 10.49 -40.90 -6.64
N ASN A 344 11.47 -41.30 -5.84
CA ASN A 344 12.91 -40.97 -5.98
C ASN A 344 13.19 -39.45 -5.92
N MET A 345 12.38 -38.69 -5.17
CA MET A 345 12.46 -37.24 -5.02
C MET A 345 12.87 -36.80 -3.61
N ALA A 346 13.26 -37.73 -2.73
CA ALA A 346 13.58 -37.46 -1.33
C ALA A 346 14.65 -36.36 -1.13
N GLN A 347 15.60 -36.20 -2.05
CA GLN A 347 16.65 -35.17 -1.97
C GLN A 347 16.14 -33.76 -2.30
N LEU A 348 14.96 -33.65 -2.92
CA LEU A 348 14.35 -32.37 -3.29
C LEU A 348 13.50 -31.81 -2.15
N LEU A 349 13.12 -32.65 -1.17
CA LEU A 349 12.32 -32.23 -0.03
C LEU A 349 13.17 -31.39 0.93
N GLY A 350 12.66 -30.23 1.32
CA GLY A 350 13.24 -29.36 2.35
C GLY A 350 13.28 -30.01 3.73
N SER A 351 13.85 -29.29 4.70
CA SER A 351 13.77 -29.72 6.11
C SER A 351 12.30 -29.80 6.55
N LEU A 352 12.00 -30.69 7.49
CA LEU A 352 10.70 -30.74 8.20
C LEU A 352 10.96 -30.62 9.71
N SER A 353 11.99 -29.85 10.09
CA SER A 353 12.47 -29.75 11.48
C SER A 353 11.56 -28.90 12.35
N ASP A 354 10.83 -27.98 11.74
CA ASP A 354 10.01 -27.00 12.44
C ASP A 354 8.51 -27.31 12.26
N ASP A 355 8.15 -28.56 11.95
CA ASP A 355 6.75 -28.98 11.91
C ASP A 355 6.06 -28.73 13.26
N GLU A 356 4.93 -28.04 13.23
CA GLU A 356 4.20 -27.57 14.41
C GLU A 356 3.26 -28.65 14.97
N GLY A 357 3.21 -29.84 14.36
CA GLY A 357 2.33 -30.94 14.79
C GLY A 357 0.92 -30.84 14.24
N GLU A 358 0.03 -31.73 14.69
CA GLU A 358 -1.40 -31.60 14.35
C GLU A 358 -1.96 -30.31 14.97
N PRO A 359 -2.83 -29.56 14.26
CA PRO A 359 -3.47 -28.41 14.87
C PRO A 359 -4.20 -28.87 16.14
N GLU A 360 -3.96 -28.21 17.27
CA GLU A 360 -4.83 -28.40 18.43
C GLU A 360 -6.25 -28.03 17.98
N ASP A 361 -7.25 -28.86 18.31
CA ASP A 361 -8.67 -28.57 18.08
C ASP A 361 -9.06 -27.33 18.93
N ASP A 362 -8.56 -26.16 18.55
CA ASP A 362 -9.05 -24.89 19.04
C ASP A 362 -10.37 -24.64 18.30
N ASP A 363 -11.47 -25.05 18.96
CA ASP A 363 -12.84 -24.59 18.74
C ASP A 363 -12.95 -23.05 18.95
N ASP A 364 -12.04 -22.26 18.39
CA ASP A 364 -12.09 -20.80 18.41
C ASP A 364 -12.78 -20.34 17.14
N ASP A 365 -14.09 -20.14 17.29
CA ASP A 365 -14.97 -19.26 16.53
C ASP A 365 -14.26 -18.55 15.36
N ASP A 366 -14.42 -19.09 14.15
CA ASP A 366 -14.50 -18.28 12.95
C ASP A 366 -15.70 -17.34 13.16
N GLU A 367 -15.50 -16.23 13.88
CA GLU A 367 -16.28 -15.03 13.64
C GLU A 367 -16.00 -14.69 12.17
N GLU A 368 -16.91 -15.14 11.32
CA GLU A 368 -17.11 -14.62 9.98
C GLU A 368 -17.17 -13.09 10.13
N ASP A 369 -16.03 -12.42 9.91
CA ASP A 369 -16.01 -11.04 9.44
C ASP A 369 -16.67 -11.09 8.06
N ASP A 370 -18.01 -11.12 8.08
CA ASP A 370 -18.88 -10.62 7.04
C ASP A 370 -18.54 -9.13 6.89
N GLU A 371 -17.43 -8.83 6.22
CA GLU A 371 -17.30 -7.57 5.51
C GLU A 371 -18.42 -7.58 4.47
N GLU A 372 -19.53 -6.92 4.81
CA GLU A 372 -20.62 -6.62 3.88
C GLU A 372 -20.00 -6.11 2.56
N GLU A 373 -20.18 -6.89 1.50
CA GLU A 373 -19.93 -6.44 0.13
C GLU A 373 -20.83 -5.22 -0.12
N GLU A 374 -20.27 -4.02 -0.01
CA GLU A 374 -20.88 -2.82 -0.59
C GLU A 374 -20.79 -3.00 -2.11
N GLU A 375 -21.93 -3.30 -2.73
CA GLU A 375 -22.12 -3.34 -4.17
C GLU A 375 -21.77 -1.94 -4.74
N ASP A 376 -20.57 -1.82 -5.34
CA ASP A 376 -20.22 -0.70 -6.20
C ASP A 376 -21.03 -0.82 -7.52
N ASP A 377 -22.14 -0.09 -7.60
CA ASP A 377 -22.77 0.25 -8.88
C ASP A 377 -21.90 1.30 -9.58
N ASP A 378 -21.10 0.84 -10.54
CA ASP A 378 -20.44 1.66 -11.55
C ASP A 378 -21.51 2.37 -12.42
N GLU A 379 -21.63 3.69 -12.32
CA GLU A 379 -22.09 4.52 -13.44
C GLU A 379 -20.96 5.49 -13.82
N ASP A 380 -20.36 5.19 -14.98
CA ASP A 380 -19.45 6.02 -15.75
C ASP A 380 -20.00 7.44 -15.96
N GLU A 381 -19.23 8.48 -15.67
CA GLU A 381 -19.26 9.70 -16.49
C GLU A 381 -17.83 10.24 -16.70
N GLU A 382 -17.46 10.28 -17.98
CA GLU A 382 -16.27 10.95 -18.51
C GLU A 382 -16.47 12.46 -18.41
N ASP A 383 -15.63 13.18 -17.65
CA ASP A 383 -15.53 14.64 -17.76
C ASP A 383 -14.32 15.03 -18.63
N VAL A 384 -14.65 15.56 -19.81
CA VAL A 384 -13.77 16.34 -20.68
C VAL A 384 -13.79 17.80 -20.20
N ASP A 385 -12.60 18.39 -20.11
CA ASP A 385 -12.32 19.80 -19.84
C ASP A 385 -13.30 20.78 -20.52
N GLU A 386 -13.66 21.87 -19.83
CA GLU A 386 -13.53 23.22 -20.39
C GLU A 386 -13.66 24.33 -19.31
N GLU A 387 -12.95 25.41 -19.58
CA GLU A 387 -12.52 26.50 -18.70
C GLU A 387 -13.66 27.49 -18.37
N GLU A 388 -13.75 27.93 -17.11
CA GLU A 388 -14.54 29.11 -16.74
C GLU A 388 -13.78 30.39 -17.13
N ILE A 389 -14.35 31.16 -18.07
CA ILE A 389 -14.10 32.60 -18.22
C ILE A 389 -15.36 33.34 -17.78
N GLU A 390 -15.13 34.32 -16.92
CA GLU A 390 -16.05 35.33 -16.39
C GLU A 390 -16.94 35.97 -17.48
N GLU A 391 -18.21 36.27 -17.16
CA GLU A 391 -18.88 37.49 -17.60
C GLU A 391 -20.19 37.75 -16.84
N GLU A 392 -20.56 39.02 -16.84
CA GLU A 392 -21.28 39.77 -15.82
C GLU A 392 -22.81 39.69 -15.89
N GLU A 393 -23.45 40.12 -14.80
CA GLU A 393 -24.87 40.40 -14.65
C GLU A 393 -25.36 41.44 -15.67
N GLU A 394 -26.52 41.19 -16.32
CA GLU A 394 -27.45 42.27 -16.66
C GLU A 394 -28.91 41.82 -16.43
N GLU A 395 -29.63 42.72 -15.77
CA GLU A 395 -31.06 42.70 -15.46
C GLU A 395 -31.91 42.75 -16.75
N GLU A 396 -33.13 42.20 -16.73
CA GLU A 396 -34.31 42.95 -17.18
C GLU A 396 -35.61 42.23 -16.78
N GLU A 397 -36.50 43.01 -16.15
CA GLU A 397 -37.88 42.69 -15.83
C GLU A 397 -38.71 42.59 -17.13
N GLU A 398 -39.73 41.72 -17.17
CA GLU A 398 -41.01 42.10 -17.78
C GLU A 398 -42.16 41.19 -17.35
N GLU A 399 -43.25 41.84 -16.94
CA GLU A 399 -44.56 41.31 -16.60
C GLU A 399 -45.32 40.84 -17.85
N GLU A 400 -46.17 39.83 -17.73
CA GLU A 400 -47.63 39.99 -17.85
C GLU A 400 -48.37 38.66 -18.08
N GLU A 401 -49.63 38.73 -17.69
CA GLU A 401 -50.58 37.67 -17.43
C GLU A 401 -51.16 36.95 -18.66
N SER A 402 -51.83 35.84 -18.30
CA SER A 402 -53.24 35.59 -18.61
C SER A 402 -53.56 34.56 -19.70
N SER A 403 -54.39 33.62 -19.23
CA SER A 403 -55.56 32.99 -19.86
C SER A 403 -55.36 31.55 -20.35
N GLY A 404 -56.23 30.60 -20.01
CA GLY A 404 -57.47 30.71 -19.24
C GLY A 404 -58.28 29.42 -19.24
N ASN A 405 -59.43 29.53 -18.58
CA ASN A 405 -60.61 28.67 -18.55
C ASN A 405 -60.50 27.33 -17.82
N LYS A 406 -61.05 27.23 -16.60
CA LYS A 406 -62.48 27.09 -16.23
C LYS A 406 -63.15 25.85 -16.85
N PHE A 407 -63.52 24.90 -16.00
CA PHE A 407 -64.91 24.51 -15.81
C PHE A 407 -65.16 23.98 -14.39
N HIS A 408 -66.41 24.11 -13.99
CA HIS A 408 -66.97 24.21 -12.65
C HIS A 408 -67.95 23.04 -12.44
N CYS A 409 -67.99 22.39 -11.26
CA CYS A 409 -69.24 22.07 -10.55
C CYS A 409 -69.04 21.23 -9.25
N ILE A 410 -69.28 21.89 -8.11
CA ILE A 410 -70.33 21.61 -7.11
C ILE A 410 -70.49 20.16 -6.56
N SER A 411 -69.88 19.96 -5.38
CA SER A 411 -70.50 19.63 -4.08
C SER A 411 -70.66 18.19 -3.54
N LEU A 412 -70.34 18.13 -2.23
CA LEU A 412 -70.93 17.36 -1.12
C LEU A 412 -70.31 16.00 -0.70
N SER A 413 -69.91 16.00 0.58
CA SER A 413 -69.90 14.92 1.59
C SER A 413 -68.80 13.83 1.61
N PHE A 414 -68.05 13.84 2.72
CA PHE A 414 -67.24 12.77 3.32
C PHE A 414 -68.09 11.52 3.67
N PRO A 415 -67.53 10.36 4.14
CA PRO A 415 -66.13 9.90 4.23
C PRO A 415 -65.90 8.47 3.67
N SER A 416 -64.64 8.05 3.43
CA SER A 416 -64.07 6.77 3.91
C SER A 416 -62.74 6.41 3.24
N GLN A 417 -61.86 5.87 4.08
CA GLN A 417 -60.57 5.22 3.87
C GLN A 417 -60.21 4.76 2.44
N LEU A 418 -59.08 5.25 1.92
CA LEU A 418 -58.08 4.42 1.26
C LEU A 418 -56.72 5.13 1.20
N SER A 419 -55.68 4.30 1.26
CA SER A 419 -54.25 4.53 1.44
C SER A 419 -53.61 5.65 0.61
N THR A 420 -52.64 6.33 1.21
CA THR A 420 -51.63 7.15 0.50
C THR A 420 -50.22 6.66 0.87
N PRO A 421 -49.25 6.80 -0.06
CA PRO A 421 -47.98 6.08 -0.03
C PRO A 421 -47.02 6.61 1.04
N VAL A 422 -46.09 5.75 1.44
CA VAL A 422 -44.99 6.04 2.36
C VAL A 422 -44.25 7.28 1.86
N SER A 423 -44.42 8.39 2.59
CA SER A 423 -43.61 9.59 2.45
C SER A 423 -42.16 9.23 2.73
N ALA A 424 -41.27 9.55 1.79
CA ALA A 424 -39.84 9.54 1.99
C ALA A 424 -39.48 10.17 3.35
N ALA A 425 -38.64 9.47 4.11
CA ALA A 425 -38.19 9.92 5.42
C ALA A 425 -37.44 11.25 5.27
N ARG A 426 -37.88 12.29 5.98
CA ARG A 426 -37.10 13.53 6.16
C ARG A 426 -35.72 13.17 6.73
N PRO A 427 -34.64 13.89 6.33
CA PRO A 427 -33.35 13.72 6.97
C PRO A 427 -33.45 14.00 8.49
N PRO A 428 -32.58 13.37 9.31
CA PRO A 428 -32.58 13.56 10.76
C PRO A 428 -32.37 15.03 11.11
N ASP A 429 -33.30 15.60 11.88
CA ASP A 429 -33.40 17.06 12.07
C ASP A 429 -32.40 17.59 13.11
N VAL A 430 -31.17 17.84 12.66
CA VAL A 430 -30.08 18.51 13.41
C VAL A 430 -30.52 19.89 13.91
N SER A 431 -31.32 20.61 13.12
CA SER A 431 -31.80 21.95 13.48
C SER A 431 -32.67 21.92 14.74
N SER A 432 -33.52 20.90 14.89
CA SER A 432 -34.31 20.68 16.11
C SER A 432 -33.47 20.32 17.34
N PHE A 433 -32.34 19.64 17.16
CA PHE A 433 -31.39 19.42 18.26
C PHE A 433 -30.69 20.72 18.66
N LEU A 434 -30.12 21.47 17.70
CA LEU A 434 -29.41 22.71 17.97
C LEU A 434 -30.31 23.78 18.62
N SER A 435 -31.61 23.80 18.27
CA SER A 435 -32.57 24.73 18.87
C SER A 435 -32.98 24.36 20.30
N PHE A 436 -32.96 23.07 20.65
CA PHE A 436 -33.33 22.59 21.98
C PHE A 436 -32.68 21.22 22.27
N PRO A 437 -31.43 21.21 22.79
CA PRO A 437 -30.66 19.99 22.99
C PRO A 437 -31.29 19.05 24.02
N SER A 438 -31.38 17.76 23.68
CA SER A 438 -31.71 16.71 24.64
C SER A 438 -31.02 15.39 24.26
N PRO A 439 -30.79 14.48 25.22
CA PRO A 439 -30.17 13.18 24.93
C PRO A 439 -30.94 12.36 23.89
N ASP A 440 -32.27 12.38 23.95
CA ASP A 440 -33.13 11.61 23.03
C ASP A 440 -33.04 12.15 21.60
N LYS A 441 -32.93 13.47 21.43
CA LYS A 441 -32.74 14.10 20.12
C LYS A 441 -31.35 13.81 19.55
N LEU A 442 -30.31 13.81 20.40
CA LEU A 442 -28.95 13.46 20.01
C LEU A 442 -28.85 12.02 19.49
N LEU A 443 -29.54 11.08 20.14
CA LEU A 443 -29.56 9.68 19.74
C LEU A 443 -30.30 9.46 18.40
N LYS A 444 -31.36 10.23 18.15
CA LYS A 444 -32.11 10.19 16.88
C LYS A 444 -31.33 10.66 15.65
N LEU A 445 -30.18 11.30 15.84
CA LEU A 445 -29.28 11.68 14.74
C LEU A 445 -28.43 10.51 14.20
N GLY A 446 -28.51 9.32 14.82
CA GLY A 446 -27.85 8.10 14.31
C GLY A 446 -26.33 8.12 14.41
N ALA A 447 -25.65 7.18 13.74
CA ALA A 447 -24.19 7.06 13.77
C ALA A 447 -23.47 8.27 13.15
N LYS A 448 -24.07 8.89 12.12
CA LYS A 448 -23.51 10.05 11.40
C LYS A 448 -23.72 11.40 12.10
N ARG A 449 -24.15 11.42 13.38
CA ARG A 449 -24.49 12.66 14.12
C ARG A 449 -23.37 13.70 14.18
N ALA A 450 -22.11 13.25 14.29
CA ALA A 450 -20.96 14.15 14.36
C ALA A 450 -20.76 14.91 13.04
N LEU A 451 -20.78 14.18 11.92
CA LEU A 451 -20.70 14.73 10.56
C LEU A 451 -21.86 15.70 10.28
N LEU A 452 -23.08 15.32 10.68
CA LEU A 452 -24.27 16.14 10.50
C LEU A 452 -24.23 17.46 11.28
N MET A 453 -23.60 17.46 12.47
CA MET A 453 -23.38 18.69 13.25
C MET A 453 -22.29 19.56 12.64
N GLU A 454 -21.19 18.95 12.19
CA GLU A 454 -20.07 19.65 11.54
C GLU A 454 -20.50 20.37 10.26
N GLN A 455 -21.29 19.71 9.41
CA GLN A 455 -21.86 20.30 8.20
C GLN A 455 -22.70 21.55 8.49
N GLN A 456 -23.29 21.65 9.67
CA GLN A 456 -24.13 22.79 10.06
C GLN A 456 -23.35 23.93 10.71
N VAL A 457 -22.26 23.61 11.40
CA VAL A 457 -21.26 24.60 11.84
C VAL A 457 -20.58 25.27 10.64
N ASN A 458 -20.26 24.50 9.60
CA ASN A 458 -19.62 25.02 8.37
C ASN A 458 -20.54 25.92 7.52
N LYS A 459 -21.86 25.81 7.68
CA LYS A 459 -22.85 26.68 6.98
C LYS A 459 -23.15 28.01 7.71
N GLY A 460 -22.40 28.34 8.76
CA GLY A 460 -22.54 29.62 9.49
C GLY A 460 -23.82 29.76 10.31
N MET A 461 -24.64 28.71 10.43
CA MET A 461 -25.82 28.70 11.30
C MET A 461 -25.44 28.22 12.70
N ILE A 462 -25.05 29.15 13.58
CA ILE A 462 -24.82 28.83 15.00
C ILE A 462 -25.93 29.47 15.85
N PRO A 463 -26.96 28.72 16.27
CA PRO A 463 -27.81 29.13 17.37
C PRO A 463 -26.97 29.18 18.65
N SER A 464 -27.17 30.21 19.48
CA SER A 464 -26.61 30.27 20.84
C SER A 464 -27.21 29.14 21.67
N ILE A 465 -26.44 28.05 21.87
CA ILE A 465 -26.82 26.98 22.79
C ILE A 465 -26.65 27.55 24.21
N HIS A 466 -27.75 27.64 24.95
CA HIS A 466 -27.71 28.11 26.33
C HIS A 466 -26.95 27.11 27.23
N ASP A 467 -25.94 27.59 27.97
CA ASP A 467 -25.04 26.80 28.84
C ASP A 467 -25.75 25.77 29.73
N HIS A 468 -26.95 26.09 30.21
CA HIS A 468 -27.72 25.22 31.09
C HIS A 468 -28.21 23.92 30.42
N GLN A 469 -28.52 23.95 29.12
CA GLN A 469 -29.03 22.78 28.39
C GLN A 469 -27.88 21.84 28.02
N LEU A 470 -26.75 22.40 27.58
CA LEU A 470 -25.52 21.65 27.33
C LEU A 470 -25.01 20.95 28.60
N ASN A 471 -25.02 21.65 29.73
CA ASN A 471 -24.65 21.10 31.03
C ASN A 471 -25.51 19.90 31.45
N ALA A 472 -26.81 19.90 31.14
CA ALA A 472 -27.71 18.79 31.48
C ALA A 472 -27.39 17.52 30.67
N VAL A 473 -27.09 17.67 29.37
CA VAL A 473 -26.72 16.55 28.49
C VAL A 473 -25.38 15.95 28.92
N LEU A 474 -24.37 16.80 29.11
CA LEU A 474 -23.02 16.37 29.49
C LEU A 474 -22.98 15.77 30.90
N ARG A 475 -23.72 16.33 31.86
CA ARG A 475 -23.84 15.75 33.20
C ARG A 475 -24.37 14.32 33.12
N LYS A 476 -25.40 14.06 32.31
CA LYS A 476 -25.94 12.70 32.15
C LYS A 476 -24.92 11.77 31.48
N ALA A 477 -24.19 12.24 30.47
CA ALA A 477 -23.17 11.43 29.78
C ALA A 477 -22.03 11.02 30.72
N PHE A 478 -21.44 11.97 31.46
CA PHE A 478 -20.28 11.69 32.31
C PHE A 478 -20.61 11.00 33.64
N THR A 479 -21.88 11.02 34.08
CA THR A 479 -22.31 10.31 35.30
C THR A 479 -22.90 8.93 35.03
N THR A 480 -22.94 8.49 33.76
CA THR A 480 -23.43 7.15 33.41
C THR A 480 -22.39 6.07 33.75
N PRO A 481 -22.76 4.93 34.36
CA PRO A 481 -21.81 3.89 34.76
C PRO A 481 -21.00 3.26 33.61
N SER A 482 -21.50 3.30 32.38
CA SER A 482 -20.80 2.79 31.19
C SER A 482 -19.84 3.81 30.56
N PHE A 483 -19.68 5.00 31.16
CA PHE A 483 -18.78 6.02 30.63
C PHE A 483 -17.31 5.61 30.82
N GLN A 484 -16.58 5.51 29.71
CA GLN A 484 -15.15 5.18 29.71
C GLN A 484 -14.29 6.44 29.65
N GLY A 485 -13.88 6.94 30.82
CA GLY A 485 -13.12 8.20 30.92
C GLY A 485 -11.78 8.22 30.17
N TYR A 486 -11.04 7.10 30.15
CA TYR A 486 -9.76 6.97 29.44
C TYR A 486 -9.94 7.03 27.92
N SER A 487 -10.90 6.27 27.37
CA SER A 487 -11.23 6.31 25.95
C SER A 487 -11.71 7.70 25.53
N PHE A 488 -12.57 8.33 26.34
CA PHE A 488 -13.04 9.69 26.08
C PHE A 488 -11.90 10.72 26.00
N VAL A 489 -11.01 10.76 26.99
CA VAL A 489 -9.94 11.78 27.01
C VAL A 489 -8.91 11.52 25.91
N SER A 490 -8.59 10.25 25.60
CA SER A 490 -7.70 9.90 24.48
C SER A 490 -8.28 10.37 23.15
N SER A 491 -9.54 10.04 22.87
CA SER A 491 -10.24 10.48 21.65
C SER A 491 -10.35 12.00 21.56
N LEU A 492 -10.60 12.68 22.68
CA LEU A 492 -10.62 14.14 22.71
C LEU A 492 -9.26 14.76 22.35
N LEU A 493 -8.16 14.24 22.90
CA LEU A 493 -6.81 14.71 22.58
C LEU A 493 -6.42 14.44 21.13
N VAL A 494 -6.84 13.31 20.57
CA VAL A 494 -6.69 12.98 19.15
C VAL A 494 -7.42 14.02 18.28
N LEU A 495 -8.69 14.28 18.58
CA LEU A 495 -9.52 15.21 17.82
C LEU A 495 -9.00 16.65 17.91
N LEU A 496 -8.44 17.05 19.06
CA LEU A 496 -7.75 18.33 19.23
C LEU A 496 -6.38 18.39 18.54
N GLY A 497 -5.89 17.28 17.98
CA GLY A 497 -4.58 17.21 17.32
C GLY A 497 -3.39 17.19 18.28
N LEU A 498 -3.62 16.91 19.56
CA LEU A 498 -2.59 16.92 20.60
C LEU A 498 -1.84 15.58 20.71
N ILE A 499 -2.48 14.48 20.28
CA ILE A 499 -1.87 13.14 20.17
C ILE A 499 -2.27 12.46 18.86
N LYS A 500 -1.52 11.45 18.43
CA LYS A 500 -1.82 10.67 17.22
C LYS A 500 -2.78 9.53 17.54
N SER A 501 -3.73 9.27 16.63
CA SER A 501 -4.62 8.11 16.66
C SER A 501 -3.94 6.88 16.05
N GLU A 502 -4.21 5.70 16.63
CA GLU A 502 -3.87 4.40 16.02
C GLU A 502 -4.83 4.09 14.85
N ASP A 503 -6.10 4.47 14.97
CA ASP A 503 -7.16 4.27 13.97
C ASP A 503 -7.24 5.36 12.88
N LYS A 504 -6.15 6.11 12.65
CA LYS A 504 -6.05 7.17 11.62
C LYS A 504 -7.16 8.25 11.71
N VAL A 505 -7.75 8.48 12.89
CA VAL A 505 -8.74 9.55 13.09
C VAL A 505 -8.09 10.92 12.82
N LYS A 506 -8.68 11.69 11.89
CA LYS A 506 -8.20 13.03 11.54
C LYS A 506 -8.58 14.03 12.65
N PRO A 507 -7.65 14.92 13.06
CA PRO A 507 -7.99 16.04 13.93
C PRO A 507 -9.06 16.93 13.30
N VAL A 508 -9.92 17.52 14.12
CA VAL A 508 -10.93 18.48 13.67
C VAL A 508 -10.35 19.89 13.62
N LEU A 509 -10.92 20.76 12.77
CA LEU A 509 -10.56 22.17 12.75
C LEU A 509 -11.06 22.85 14.03
N VAL A 510 -10.14 23.12 14.96
CA VAL A 510 -10.47 23.72 16.27
C VAL A 510 -10.72 25.23 16.11
N VAL A 511 -11.98 25.65 16.07
CA VAL A 511 -12.38 27.07 16.20
C VAL A 511 -12.51 27.54 17.66
N PRO A 512 -12.39 28.86 17.97
CA PRO A 512 -12.41 29.38 19.34
C PRO A 512 -13.63 28.96 20.19
N GLY A 513 -14.79 28.76 19.57
CA GLY A 513 -16.00 28.29 20.26
C GLY A 513 -15.83 26.91 20.91
N HIS A 514 -15.10 25.99 20.28
CA HIS A 514 -14.81 24.67 20.85
C HIS A 514 -13.99 24.76 22.13
N LEU A 515 -12.97 25.63 22.13
CA LEU A 515 -12.10 25.84 23.29
C LEU A 515 -12.84 26.51 24.44
N HIS A 516 -13.69 27.50 24.17
CA HIS A 516 -14.53 28.11 25.20
C HIS A 516 -15.55 27.14 25.80
N ALA A 517 -16.17 26.29 24.98
CA ALA A 517 -17.08 25.25 25.47
C ALA A 517 -16.33 24.22 26.33
N LEU A 518 -15.14 23.78 25.89
CA LEU A 518 -14.31 22.86 26.65
C LEU A 518 -13.87 23.48 27.99
N GLU A 519 -13.40 24.72 27.98
CA GLU A 519 -12.99 25.47 29.18
C GLU A 519 -14.15 25.61 30.19
N HIS A 520 -15.36 25.90 29.70
CA HIS A 520 -16.55 25.98 30.54
C HIS A 520 -16.93 24.63 31.15
N VAL A 521 -16.92 23.56 30.35
CA VAL A 521 -17.31 22.20 30.75
C VAL A 521 -16.32 21.60 31.75
N VAL A 522 -15.01 21.81 31.54
CA VAL A 522 -13.94 21.33 32.44
C VAL A 522 -14.06 21.91 33.86
N ARG A 523 -14.64 23.11 33.99
CA ARG A 523 -14.87 23.76 35.30
C ARG A 523 -16.11 23.25 36.04
N GLN A 524 -16.94 22.42 35.43
CA GLN A 524 -18.18 21.94 36.05
C GLN A 524 -17.92 20.74 36.98
N ASP A 525 -18.75 20.61 38.00
CA ASP A 525 -18.69 19.55 39.03
C ASP A 525 -18.89 18.13 38.47
N TYR A 526 -19.52 18.02 37.31
CA TYR A 526 -19.84 16.76 36.66
C TYR A 526 -18.74 16.26 35.71
N PHE A 527 -17.72 17.07 35.42
CA PHE A 527 -16.65 16.66 34.51
C PHE A 527 -15.67 15.69 35.21
N PRO A 528 -15.17 14.65 34.53
CA PRO A 528 -14.26 13.68 35.14
C PRO A 528 -12.95 14.35 35.62
N LYS A 529 -12.75 14.40 36.94
CA LYS A 529 -11.61 15.11 37.55
C LYS A 529 -10.24 14.56 37.12
N GLU A 530 -10.17 13.26 36.86
CA GLU A 530 -8.95 12.59 36.39
C GLU A 530 -8.54 13.07 34.98
N SER A 531 -9.52 13.35 34.11
CA SER A 531 -9.27 13.86 32.76
C SER A 531 -8.81 15.33 32.74
N VAL A 532 -9.14 16.12 33.78
CA VAL A 532 -8.73 17.54 33.89
C VAL A 532 -7.22 17.67 33.93
N ALA A 533 -6.55 16.90 34.79
CA ALA A 533 -5.10 16.95 34.94
C ALA A 533 -4.36 16.56 33.64
N VAL A 534 -4.92 15.60 32.89
CA VAL A 534 -4.37 15.19 31.58
C VAL A 534 -4.56 16.30 30.55
N LEU A 535 -5.76 16.88 30.45
CA LEU A 535 -6.03 17.98 29.51
C LEU A 535 -5.15 19.21 29.81
N GLU A 536 -4.99 19.59 31.07
CA GLU A 536 -4.11 20.69 31.47
C GLU A 536 -2.64 20.44 31.08
N ALA A 537 -2.15 19.20 31.21
CA ALA A 537 -0.77 18.86 30.85
C ALA A 537 -0.50 18.98 29.33
N PHE A 538 -1.51 18.70 28.49
CA PHE A 538 -1.37 18.78 27.03
C PHE A 538 -1.69 20.17 26.48
N MET A 539 -2.60 20.93 27.08
CA MET A 539 -2.96 22.28 26.62
C MET A 539 -2.06 23.40 27.17
N SER A 540 -1.19 23.11 28.13
CA SER A 540 -0.19 24.06 28.65
C SER A 540 1.14 24.05 27.89
N ARG A 541 1.26 23.20 26.88
CA ARG A 541 2.39 23.10 25.93
C ARG A 541 2.00 23.72 24.60
#